data_AF-A0A7Y2XYF5-F1
#
_entry.id   AF-A0A7Y2XYF5-F1
#
_cell.length_a   1.000
_cell.length_b   1.000
_cell.length_c   1.000
_cell.angle_alpha   90.00
_cell.angle_beta   90.00
_cell.angle_gamma   90.00
#
_symmetry.space_group_name_H-M   'P 1'
#
loop_
_entity.id
_entity.type
_entity.pdbx_description
1 polymer ?
#
loop_
_entity_poly.entity_id
_entity_poly.type
_entity_poly.pdbx_seq_one_letter_code
_entity_poly.pdbx_strand_id
1 'polypeptide(L)'
;MDELTFGWEEWVALPELGLPAIRAKVDTGARTSALHAHDIETFGPAAKPKVRFNVHPIAGREDIAITCSAPLVDRREVTSSNGESEQRYVIQTTLDVNGQSWPIEVTLTNRAGMNSRMLLGRQALADHITISATERRLQPELSYDVYHDARVRRVAPKRALRIAVLSREDNYSTRRLVEVGEARGHTVEVIDTTRCYMAINAMAPEVHYDGKRLPRYDAVIPRIGASITPYGTAVIRQFETIGTYCVNGSAGITASRDKLHAHQVLASKRIGMPTTAFAASPKDTSNLMALVGTAPLIVKLLESTQGKGVVLAETKKAAESVIDAFRGLKANFLVQDFVKEAAGEDIRCLVIAGKVVAAMKRTGADGDFRSNLHRGGSAKV
;
A
#
# COMPACT_ATOMS: atom_id res chain seq x y z
N MET A 1 -29.84 -26.50 -13.02
CA MET A 1 -29.78 -25.49 -11.95
C MET A 1 -31.00 -25.78 -11.11
N ASP A 2 -30.83 -26.05 -9.82
CA ASP A 2 -31.96 -26.45 -8.97
C ASP A 2 -32.91 -25.27 -8.81
N GLU A 3 -34.22 -25.52 -8.78
CA GLU A 3 -35.21 -24.46 -8.56
C GLU A 3 -35.02 -23.83 -7.17
N LEU A 4 -35.10 -22.50 -7.11
CA LEU A 4 -35.08 -21.75 -5.85
C LEU A 4 -36.46 -21.14 -5.61
N THR A 5 -36.94 -21.23 -4.37
CA THR A 5 -38.15 -20.50 -3.94
C THR A 5 -37.75 -19.42 -2.96
N PHE A 6 -38.00 -18.16 -3.30
CA PHE A 6 -37.74 -17.00 -2.46
C PHE A 6 -39.02 -16.54 -1.76
N GLY A 7 -38.94 -16.23 -0.49
CA GLY A 7 -39.91 -15.44 0.25
C GLY A 7 -39.79 -13.94 -0.04
N TRP A 8 -40.51 -13.12 0.74
CA TRP A 8 -40.41 -11.65 0.62
C TRP A 8 -39.12 -11.07 1.23
N GLU A 9 -38.42 -11.83 2.06
CA GLU A 9 -37.09 -11.53 2.61
C GLU A 9 -36.23 -12.79 2.56
N GLU A 10 -35.00 -12.67 2.07
CA GLU A 10 -34.06 -13.79 1.96
C GLU A 10 -32.67 -13.45 2.48
N TRP A 11 -31.97 -14.50 2.92
CA TRP A 11 -30.55 -14.45 3.21
C TRP A 11 -29.76 -14.64 1.92
N VAL A 12 -28.85 -13.72 1.65
CA VAL A 12 -27.97 -13.78 0.48
C VAL A 12 -26.53 -13.37 0.84
N ALA A 13 -25.58 -13.70 -0.02
CA ALA A 13 -24.21 -13.23 0.07
C ALA A 13 -23.79 -12.47 -1.20
N LEU A 14 -22.92 -11.46 -1.01
CA LEU A 14 -22.22 -10.75 -2.10
C LEU A 14 -20.71 -10.94 -1.88
N PRO A 15 -20.15 -12.09 -2.27
CA PRO A 15 -18.77 -12.48 -1.93
C PRO A 15 -17.72 -11.48 -2.46
N GLU A 16 -17.93 -10.90 -3.64
CA GLU A 16 -17.02 -9.91 -4.24
C GLU A 16 -16.92 -8.61 -3.43
N LEU A 17 -17.97 -8.28 -2.67
CA LEU A 17 -18.03 -7.12 -1.79
C LEU A 17 -17.62 -7.45 -0.36
N GLY A 18 -17.28 -8.71 -0.06
CA GLY A 18 -16.99 -9.15 1.31
C GLY A 18 -18.21 -9.12 2.22
N LEU A 19 -19.40 -9.35 1.66
CA LEU A 19 -20.66 -9.42 2.41
C LEU A 19 -21.14 -10.88 2.45
N PRO A 20 -20.61 -11.72 3.36
CA PRO A 20 -20.95 -13.13 3.44
C PRO A 20 -22.38 -13.39 3.94
N ALA A 21 -23.06 -12.39 4.51
CA ALA A 21 -24.44 -12.52 4.97
C ALA A 21 -25.14 -11.16 4.95
N ILE A 22 -26.21 -11.02 4.17
CA ILE A 22 -27.08 -9.84 4.19
C ILE A 22 -28.52 -10.27 3.99
N ARG A 23 -29.44 -9.65 4.72
CA ARG A 23 -30.88 -9.83 4.45
C ARG A 23 -31.30 -8.89 3.34
N ALA A 24 -31.87 -9.47 2.29
CA ALA A 24 -32.40 -8.73 1.17
C ALA A 24 -33.92 -8.89 1.09
N LYS A 25 -34.63 -7.77 0.93
CA LYS A 25 -36.06 -7.80 0.64
C LYS A 25 -36.25 -8.05 -0.86
N VAL A 26 -37.06 -9.03 -1.21
CA VAL A 26 -37.46 -9.28 -2.60
C VAL A 26 -38.49 -8.23 -3.01
N ASP A 27 -38.21 -7.52 -4.09
CA ASP A 27 -39.02 -6.41 -4.58
C ASP A 27 -39.16 -6.51 -6.11
N THR A 28 -40.20 -7.22 -6.56
CA THR A 28 -40.48 -7.40 -7.99
C THR A 28 -40.93 -6.10 -8.68
N GLY A 29 -41.35 -5.09 -7.91
CA GLY A 29 -41.65 -3.75 -8.42
C GLY A 29 -40.39 -2.98 -8.80
N ALA A 30 -39.27 -3.24 -8.12
CA ALA A 30 -37.98 -2.67 -8.46
C ALA A 30 -37.36 -3.37 -9.68
N ARG A 31 -36.97 -2.59 -10.70
CA ARG A 31 -36.27 -3.14 -11.87
C ARG A 31 -34.89 -3.69 -11.49
N THR A 32 -34.09 -2.87 -10.83
CA THR A 32 -32.70 -3.16 -10.46
C THR A 32 -32.57 -3.28 -8.95
N SER A 33 -31.73 -4.19 -8.48
CA SER A 33 -31.41 -4.35 -7.05
C SER A 33 -30.78 -3.07 -6.49
N ALA A 34 -30.92 -2.87 -5.18
CA ALA A 34 -30.36 -1.71 -4.49
C ALA A 34 -29.62 -2.15 -3.22
N LEU A 35 -28.44 -1.62 -2.97
CA LEU A 35 -27.65 -1.91 -1.79
C LEU A 35 -27.40 -0.62 -1.00
N HIS A 36 -27.52 -0.73 0.32
CA HIS A 36 -27.11 0.32 1.23
C HIS A 36 -25.64 0.62 1.06
N ALA A 37 -25.34 1.88 0.72
CA ALA A 37 -23.99 2.40 0.65
C ALA A 37 -23.93 3.82 1.24
N HIS A 38 -22.79 4.17 1.84
CA HIS A 38 -22.43 5.52 2.26
C HIS A 38 -20.97 5.82 1.89
N ASP A 39 -20.56 7.09 2.01
CA ASP A 39 -19.24 7.58 1.58
C ASP A 39 -18.88 7.15 0.15
N ILE A 40 -19.85 7.30 -0.77
CA ILE A 40 -19.70 6.86 -2.15
C ILE A 40 -18.80 7.83 -2.92
N GLU A 41 -17.62 7.37 -3.32
CA GLU A 41 -16.62 8.16 -4.02
C GLU A 41 -16.14 7.45 -5.29
N THR A 42 -16.16 8.14 -6.43
CA THR A 42 -15.60 7.63 -7.68
C THR A 42 -14.10 7.89 -7.78
N PHE A 43 -13.36 6.95 -8.35
CA PHE A 43 -11.93 7.10 -8.61
C PHE A 43 -11.50 6.31 -9.85
N GLY A 44 -10.26 6.52 -10.29
CA GLY A 44 -9.75 5.92 -11.53
C GLY A 44 -9.94 6.80 -12.76
N PRO A 45 -9.32 6.42 -13.88
CA PRO A 45 -9.42 7.16 -15.13
C PRO A 45 -10.83 7.05 -15.72
N ALA A 46 -11.23 8.03 -16.54
CA ALA A 46 -12.54 8.04 -17.19
C ALA A 46 -12.82 6.79 -18.05
N ALA A 47 -11.78 6.16 -18.59
CA ALA A 47 -11.89 4.92 -19.37
C ALA A 47 -12.11 3.66 -18.52
N LYS A 48 -11.80 3.69 -17.21
CA LYS A 48 -11.97 2.57 -16.28
C LYS A 48 -12.41 3.10 -14.91
N PRO A 49 -13.59 3.74 -14.83
CA PRO A 49 -14.07 4.35 -13.60
C PRO A 49 -14.38 3.27 -12.58
N LYS A 50 -14.12 3.59 -11.31
CA LYS A 50 -14.40 2.72 -10.16
C LYS A 50 -15.13 3.53 -9.11
N VAL A 51 -15.79 2.83 -8.20
CA VAL A 51 -16.47 3.44 -7.06
C VAL A 51 -16.03 2.74 -5.78
N ARG A 52 -15.75 3.52 -4.75
CA ARG A 52 -15.50 3.08 -3.37
C ARG A 52 -16.68 3.51 -2.52
N PHE A 53 -17.09 2.65 -1.59
CA PHE A 53 -18.21 2.92 -0.69
C PHE A 53 -18.10 2.04 0.56
N ASN A 54 -18.82 2.42 1.61
CA ASN A 54 -18.94 1.64 2.83
C ASN A 54 -20.34 1.04 2.94
N VAL A 55 -20.45 -0.16 3.49
CA VAL A 55 -21.71 -0.86 3.74
C VAL A 55 -21.81 -1.19 5.23
N HIS A 56 -22.93 -0.83 5.86
CA HIS A 56 -23.35 -1.38 7.13
C HIS A 56 -24.32 -2.54 6.88
N PRO A 57 -23.85 -3.81 6.92
CA PRO A 57 -24.66 -4.95 6.52
C PRO A 57 -25.85 -5.21 7.45
N ILE A 58 -25.76 -4.75 8.71
CA ILE A 58 -26.75 -4.99 9.76
C ILE A 58 -27.51 -3.69 10.03
N ALA A 59 -28.85 -3.75 9.99
CA ALA A 59 -29.68 -2.61 10.34
C ALA A 59 -29.50 -2.22 11.81
N GLY A 60 -29.35 -0.92 12.08
CA GLY A 60 -29.15 -0.39 13.43
C GLY A 60 -27.74 -0.59 14.02
N ARG A 61 -26.78 -1.13 13.27
CA ARG A 61 -25.38 -1.33 13.70
C ARG A 61 -24.43 -0.63 12.74
N GLU A 62 -23.82 0.46 13.21
CA GLU A 62 -22.85 1.26 12.45
C GLU A 62 -21.38 0.93 12.80
N ASP A 63 -21.16 0.20 13.89
CA ASP A 63 -19.84 -0.28 14.31
C ASP A 63 -19.25 -1.33 13.36
N ILE A 64 -20.10 -1.97 12.54
CA ILE A 64 -19.69 -2.91 11.50
C ILE A 64 -19.79 -2.22 10.15
N ALA A 65 -18.64 -1.86 9.59
CA ALA A 65 -18.52 -1.24 8.27
C ALA A 65 -17.62 -2.09 7.36
N ILE A 66 -18.12 -2.42 6.18
CA ILE A 66 -17.36 -3.14 5.14
C ILE A 66 -17.04 -2.16 4.02
N THR A 67 -15.75 -1.82 3.86
CA THR A 67 -15.33 -0.93 2.78
C THR A 67 -15.15 -1.71 1.48
N CYS A 68 -16.00 -1.39 0.52
CA CYS A 68 -16.09 -2.05 -0.77
C CYS A 68 -15.52 -1.15 -1.88
N SER A 69 -15.12 -1.76 -2.99
CA SER A 69 -14.99 -1.05 -4.25
C SER A 69 -15.24 -1.97 -5.43
N ALA A 70 -15.75 -1.40 -6.52
CA ALA A 70 -16.10 -2.13 -7.73
C ALA A 70 -15.89 -1.25 -8.97
N PRO A 71 -15.73 -1.85 -10.17
CA PRO A 71 -15.88 -1.13 -11.43
C PRO A 71 -17.24 -0.44 -11.50
N LEU A 72 -17.25 0.82 -11.94
CA LEU A 72 -18.49 1.54 -12.21
C LEU A 72 -18.97 1.18 -13.60
N VAL A 73 -20.17 0.57 -13.69
CA VAL A 73 -20.73 0.07 -14.95
C VAL A 73 -21.64 1.11 -15.59
N ASP A 74 -22.43 1.83 -14.78
CA ASP A 74 -23.43 2.77 -15.27
C ASP A 74 -23.83 3.80 -14.19
N ARG A 75 -24.58 4.83 -14.59
CA ARG A 75 -25.33 5.72 -13.71
C ARG A 75 -26.78 5.78 -14.16
N ARG A 76 -27.71 5.51 -13.25
CA ARG A 76 -29.13 5.42 -13.57
C ARG A 76 -29.95 6.31 -12.66
N GLU A 77 -30.93 6.98 -13.25
CA GLU A 77 -32.01 7.61 -12.51
C GLU A 77 -32.93 6.53 -11.96
N VAL A 78 -33.18 6.57 -10.65
CA VAL A 78 -34.07 5.63 -9.97
C VAL A 78 -35.07 6.44 -9.16
N THR A 79 -36.37 6.25 -9.47
CA THR A 79 -37.47 6.82 -8.71
C THR A 79 -37.89 5.85 -7.61
N SER A 80 -37.88 6.31 -6.37
CA SER A 80 -38.34 5.56 -5.21
C SER A 80 -39.88 5.47 -5.17
N SER A 81 -40.41 4.56 -4.35
CA SER A 81 -41.85 4.47 -4.07
C SER A 81 -42.45 5.77 -3.52
N ASN A 82 -41.61 6.67 -3.00
CA ASN A 82 -42.01 7.94 -2.42
C ASN A 82 -42.04 9.08 -3.46
N GLY A 83 -41.77 8.77 -4.74
CA GLY A 83 -41.77 9.73 -5.86
C GLY A 83 -40.46 10.50 -6.05
N GLU A 84 -39.51 10.37 -5.12
CA GLU A 84 -38.20 11.02 -5.24
C GLU A 84 -37.30 10.26 -6.22
N SER A 85 -36.67 11.00 -7.14
CA SER A 85 -35.72 10.45 -8.12
C SER A 85 -34.28 10.78 -7.73
N GLU A 86 -33.40 9.79 -7.85
CA GLU A 86 -31.98 9.88 -7.48
C GLU A 86 -31.11 9.28 -8.60
N GLN A 87 -30.00 9.95 -8.92
CA GLN A 87 -28.97 9.38 -9.79
C GLN A 87 -28.06 8.45 -8.99
N ARG A 88 -28.13 7.15 -9.28
CA ARG A 88 -27.40 6.12 -8.55
C ARG A 88 -26.29 5.50 -9.40
N TYR A 89 -25.15 5.25 -8.76
CA TYR A 89 -24.09 4.46 -9.36
C TYR A 89 -24.50 2.99 -9.45
N VAL A 90 -24.18 2.36 -10.58
CA VAL A 90 -24.46 0.94 -10.82
C VAL A 90 -23.15 0.17 -10.84
N ILE A 91 -23.09 -0.88 -10.03
CA ILE A 91 -22.01 -1.85 -10.02
C ILE A 91 -22.55 -3.23 -10.42
N GLN A 92 -21.67 -4.08 -10.93
CA GLN A 92 -21.95 -5.51 -11.08
C GLN A 92 -21.26 -6.26 -9.94
N THR A 93 -21.97 -7.22 -9.35
CA THR A 93 -21.43 -8.14 -8.34
C THR A 93 -22.04 -9.52 -8.52
N THR A 94 -21.37 -10.56 -8.04
CA THR A 94 -21.96 -11.89 -7.92
C THR A 94 -22.91 -11.95 -6.72
N LEU A 95 -24.14 -12.40 -6.95
CA LEU A 95 -25.10 -12.82 -5.93
C LEU A 95 -24.90 -14.31 -5.66
N ASP A 96 -24.84 -14.69 -4.39
CA ASP A 96 -24.74 -16.09 -3.97
C ASP A 96 -25.88 -16.46 -3.01
N VAL A 97 -26.59 -17.54 -3.35
CA VAL A 97 -27.73 -18.06 -2.59
C VAL A 97 -27.75 -19.58 -2.70
N ASN A 98 -27.71 -20.27 -1.55
CA ASN A 98 -27.81 -21.73 -1.48
C ASN A 98 -26.83 -22.48 -2.42
N GLY A 99 -25.59 -21.98 -2.53
CA GLY A 99 -24.56 -22.58 -3.39
C GLY A 99 -24.70 -22.29 -4.88
N GLN A 100 -25.70 -21.50 -5.29
CA GLN A 100 -25.86 -21.01 -6.64
C GLN A 100 -25.40 -19.55 -6.72
N SER A 101 -24.62 -19.22 -7.76
CA SER A 101 -24.09 -17.87 -7.94
C SER A 101 -24.29 -17.35 -9.36
N TRP A 102 -24.72 -16.09 -9.49
CA TRP A 102 -24.91 -15.43 -10.79
C TRP A 102 -24.64 -13.92 -10.69
N PRO A 103 -24.25 -13.25 -11.79
CA PRO A 103 -24.01 -11.82 -11.78
C PRO A 103 -25.31 -11.04 -11.67
N ILE A 104 -25.30 -9.97 -10.88
CA ILE A 104 -26.40 -9.01 -10.76
C ILE A 104 -25.88 -7.58 -10.85
N GLU A 105 -26.73 -6.68 -11.35
CA GLU A 105 -26.51 -5.25 -11.23
C GLU A 105 -27.15 -4.71 -9.95
N VAL A 106 -26.42 -3.84 -9.26
CA VAL A 106 -26.84 -3.25 -8.00
C VAL A 106 -26.62 -1.74 -8.04
N THR A 107 -27.65 -1.00 -7.67
CA THR A 107 -27.57 0.45 -7.46
C THR A 107 -27.11 0.76 -6.04
N LEU A 108 -26.19 1.73 -5.90
CA LEU A 108 -25.69 2.18 -4.60
C LEU A 108 -26.51 3.38 -4.11
N THR A 109 -27.08 3.30 -2.91
CA THR A 109 -27.92 4.38 -2.34
C THR A 109 -27.90 4.34 -0.81
N ASN A 110 -28.14 5.48 -0.16
CA ASN A 110 -28.23 5.52 1.29
C ASN A 110 -29.59 4.97 1.77
N ARG A 111 -29.56 3.87 2.51
CA ARG A 111 -30.74 3.21 3.09
C ARG A 111 -30.64 3.12 4.62
N ALA A 112 -29.90 4.04 5.26
CA ALA A 112 -29.64 4.01 6.69
C ALA A 112 -30.94 3.99 7.52
N GLY A 113 -31.97 4.72 7.10
CA GLY A 113 -33.30 4.75 7.74
C GLY A 113 -34.21 3.55 7.43
N MET A 114 -33.78 2.62 6.58
CA MET A 114 -34.57 1.45 6.19
C MET A 114 -34.10 0.20 6.94
N ASN A 115 -35.04 -0.64 7.38
CA ASN A 115 -34.74 -1.93 8.01
C ASN A 115 -34.03 -2.91 7.06
N SER A 116 -34.35 -2.84 5.76
CA SER A 116 -33.73 -3.68 4.74
C SER A 116 -32.57 -2.95 4.05
N ARG A 117 -31.35 -3.47 4.27
CA ARG A 117 -30.10 -2.94 3.70
C ARG A 117 -29.92 -3.29 2.22
N MET A 118 -30.68 -4.23 1.69
CA MET A 118 -30.62 -4.62 0.29
C MET A 118 -32.02 -4.93 -0.26
N LEU A 119 -32.29 -4.49 -1.49
CA LEU A 119 -33.43 -4.92 -2.29
C LEU A 119 -32.94 -5.84 -3.41
N LEU A 120 -33.65 -6.96 -3.61
CA LEU A 120 -33.52 -7.80 -4.80
C LEU A 120 -34.60 -7.40 -5.80
N GLY A 121 -34.17 -6.67 -6.84
CA GLY A 121 -35.05 -6.29 -7.94
C GLY A 121 -35.25 -7.44 -8.92
N ARG A 122 -36.27 -7.33 -9.78
CA ARG A 122 -36.64 -8.39 -10.74
C ARG A 122 -35.52 -8.83 -11.69
N GLN A 123 -34.57 -7.95 -12.04
CA GLN A 123 -33.41 -8.33 -12.88
C GLN A 123 -32.42 -9.28 -12.19
N ALA A 124 -32.42 -9.34 -10.86
CA ALA A 124 -31.62 -10.30 -10.11
C ALA A 124 -32.31 -11.67 -9.97
N LEU A 125 -33.59 -11.76 -10.31
CA LEU A 125 -34.39 -12.99 -10.21
C LEU A 125 -34.30 -13.76 -11.54
N ALA A 126 -33.47 -14.79 -11.57
CA ALA A 126 -33.31 -15.64 -12.75
C ALA A 126 -34.54 -16.55 -12.96
N ASP A 127 -34.66 -17.12 -14.16
CA ASP A 127 -35.84 -17.89 -14.59
C ASP A 127 -36.16 -19.11 -13.71
N HIS A 128 -35.18 -19.62 -12.95
CA HIS A 128 -35.34 -20.76 -12.03
C HIS A 128 -35.78 -20.34 -10.62
N ILE A 129 -36.15 -19.08 -10.41
CA ILE A 129 -36.55 -18.53 -9.10
C ILE A 129 -38.05 -18.28 -9.07
N THR A 130 -38.75 -18.97 -8.17
CA THR A 130 -40.16 -18.74 -7.85
C THR A 130 -40.29 -17.89 -6.58
N ILE A 131 -41.33 -17.06 -6.47
CA ILE A 131 -41.55 -16.19 -5.31
C ILE A 131 -42.80 -16.62 -4.56
N SER A 132 -42.65 -16.91 -3.26
CA SER A 132 -43.74 -17.10 -2.32
C SER A 132 -43.92 -15.85 -1.47
N ALA A 133 -44.93 -15.04 -1.80
CA ALA A 133 -45.13 -13.73 -1.17
C ALA A 133 -45.48 -13.79 0.33
N THR A 134 -46.01 -14.92 0.82
CA THR A 134 -46.40 -15.11 2.22
C THR A 134 -45.28 -15.65 3.10
N GLU A 135 -44.24 -16.20 2.48
CA GLU A 135 -43.12 -16.82 3.17
C GLU A 135 -41.92 -15.87 3.30
N ARG A 136 -41.00 -16.20 4.20
CA ARG A 136 -39.71 -15.50 4.35
C ARG A 136 -38.62 -16.50 4.69
N ARG A 137 -37.40 -16.23 4.23
CA ARG A 137 -36.19 -16.97 4.57
C ARG A 137 -36.34 -18.46 4.23
N LEU A 138 -36.75 -18.72 2.99
CA LEU A 138 -36.85 -20.06 2.43
C LEU A 138 -35.47 -20.61 2.02
N GLN A 139 -34.46 -19.75 1.95
CA GLN A 139 -33.07 -20.12 1.71
C GLN A 139 -32.33 -20.43 3.03
N PRO A 140 -31.20 -21.18 2.98
CA PRO A 140 -30.44 -21.50 4.18
C PRO A 140 -30.13 -20.27 5.02
N GLU A 141 -30.38 -20.37 6.34
CA GLU A 141 -30.16 -19.27 7.25
C GLU A 141 -28.66 -18.98 7.38
N LEU A 142 -28.29 -17.72 7.09
CA LEU A 142 -26.97 -17.19 7.36
C LEU A 142 -26.98 -16.47 8.72
N SER A 143 -25.80 -16.29 9.33
CA SER A 143 -25.66 -15.56 10.59
C SER A 143 -24.81 -14.32 10.42
N TYR A 144 -25.17 -13.25 11.15
CA TYR A 144 -24.34 -12.05 11.28
C TYR A 144 -23.10 -12.25 12.17
N ASP A 145 -22.99 -13.37 12.88
CA ASP A 145 -21.81 -13.70 13.69
C ASP A 145 -20.54 -13.77 12.83
N VAL A 146 -20.68 -14.06 11.53
CA VAL A 146 -19.58 -14.02 10.56
C VAL A 146 -18.86 -12.67 10.56
N TYR A 147 -19.54 -11.55 10.82
CA TYR A 147 -18.92 -10.22 10.89
C TYR A 147 -18.15 -9.96 12.19
N HIS A 148 -18.35 -10.80 13.20
CA HIS A 148 -17.65 -10.72 14.50
C HIS A 148 -16.40 -11.59 14.51
N ASP A 149 -16.28 -12.53 13.56
CA ASP A 149 -15.10 -13.38 13.42
C ASP A 149 -13.86 -12.55 13.04
N ALA A 150 -12.79 -12.71 13.81
CA ALA A 150 -11.51 -12.05 13.57
C ALA A 150 -10.95 -12.35 12.16
N ARG A 151 -11.33 -13.48 11.55
CA ARG A 151 -10.95 -13.84 10.17
C ARG A 151 -11.60 -12.92 9.15
N VAL A 152 -12.89 -12.62 9.29
CA VAL A 152 -13.60 -11.70 8.37
C VAL A 152 -13.10 -10.27 8.56
N ARG A 153 -12.72 -9.87 9.79
CA ARG A 153 -12.08 -8.58 10.04
C ARG A 153 -10.65 -8.47 9.48
N ARG A 154 -9.91 -9.59 9.40
CA ARG A 154 -8.51 -9.62 8.91
C ARG A 154 -8.41 -9.84 7.40
N VAL A 155 -9.33 -10.56 6.79
CA VAL A 155 -9.39 -10.78 5.35
C VAL A 155 -10.14 -9.60 4.75
N ALA A 156 -9.42 -8.52 4.43
CA ALA A 156 -9.99 -7.43 3.66
C ALA A 156 -10.51 -7.99 2.32
N PRO A 157 -11.74 -7.64 1.89
CA PRO A 157 -12.26 -8.09 0.60
C PRO A 157 -11.30 -7.70 -0.51
N LYS A 158 -11.22 -8.54 -1.55
CA LYS A 158 -10.39 -8.28 -2.73
C LYS A 158 -10.99 -7.10 -3.50
N ARG A 159 -10.59 -5.90 -3.12
CA ARG A 159 -11.14 -4.64 -3.61
C ARG A 159 -10.11 -3.88 -4.44
N ALA A 160 -10.58 -3.06 -5.37
CA ALA A 160 -9.73 -2.12 -6.08
C ALA A 160 -9.27 -1.00 -5.13
N LEU A 161 -7.96 -0.82 -4.99
CA LEU A 161 -7.37 0.24 -4.18
C LEU A 161 -7.02 1.44 -5.06
N ARG A 162 -7.04 2.63 -4.46
CA ARG A 162 -6.42 3.83 -5.02
C ARG A 162 -5.03 4.00 -4.40
N ILE A 163 -3.98 3.87 -5.21
CA ILE A 163 -2.59 3.83 -4.75
C ILE A 163 -1.83 5.02 -5.34
N ALA A 164 -1.15 5.79 -4.49
CA ALA A 164 -0.21 6.81 -4.94
C ALA A 164 1.21 6.25 -4.98
N VAL A 165 1.93 6.47 -6.07
CA VAL A 165 3.38 6.24 -6.16
C VAL A 165 4.07 7.60 -6.13
N LEU A 166 4.72 7.93 -5.00
CA LEU A 166 5.45 9.20 -4.89
C LEU A 166 6.80 9.07 -5.58
N SER A 167 6.94 9.64 -6.77
CA SER A 167 8.18 9.55 -7.55
C SER A 167 8.38 10.78 -8.42
N ARG A 168 9.65 11.18 -8.58
CA ARG A 168 10.06 12.28 -9.47
C ARG A 168 10.50 11.81 -10.86
N GLU A 169 10.72 10.51 -11.02
CA GLU A 169 11.38 9.95 -12.20
C GLU A 169 10.48 8.92 -12.87
N ASP A 170 10.38 9.01 -14.19
CA ASP A 170 9.84 7.94 -15.02
C ASP A 170 10.91 6.87 -15.28
N ASN A 171 11.07 5.95 -14.33
CA ASN A 171 12.00 4.83 -14.42
C ASN A 171 11.27 3.48 -14.48
N TYR A 172 12.02 2.44 -14.84
CA TYR A 172 11.50 1.08 -14.95
C TYR A 172 10.71 0.63 -13.71
N SER A 173 11.24 0.88 -12.51
CA SER A 173 10.57 0.45 -11.27
C SER A 173 9.22 1.16 -11.07
N THR A 174 9.15 2.46 -11.33
CA THR A 174 7.89 3.23 -11.24
C THR A 174 6.88 2.72 -12.27
N ARG A 175 7.28 2.56 -13.54
CA ARG A 175 6.40 2.03 -14.60
C ARG A 175 5.89 0.62 -14.28
N ARG A 176 6.75 -0.27 -13.79
CA ARG A 176 6.36 -1.62 -13.38
C ARG A 176 5.39 -1.64 -12.20
N LEU A 177 5.53 -0.73 -11.24
CA LEU A 177 4.58 -0.61 -10.13
C LEU A 177 3.18 -0.21 -10.64
N VAL A 178 3.10 0.73 -11.58
CA VAL A 178 1.85 1.15 -12.22
C VAL A 178 1.25 -0.01 -13.00
N GLU A 179 2.00 -0.56 -13.97
CA GLU A 179 1.55 -1.63 -14.85
C GLU A 179 1.01 -2.84 -14.07
N VAL A 180 1.78 -3.33 -13.10
CA VAL A 180 1.40 -4.51 -12.33
C VAL A 180 0.27 -4.19 -11.33
N GLY A 181 0.23 -2.97 -10.78
CA GLY A 181 -0.86 -2.55 -9.90
C GLY A 181 -2.19 -2.44 -10.65
N GLU A 182 -2.18 -1.87 -11.85
CA GLU A 182 -3.36 -1.78 -12.73
C GLU A 182 -3.80 -3.15 -13.24
N ALA A 183 -2.86 -4.03 -13.62
CA ALA A 183 -3.16 -5.40 -14.00
C ALA A 183 -3.81 -6.21 -12.87
N ARG A 184 -3.57 -5.83 -11.61
CA ARG A 184 -4.24 -6.40 -10.42
C ARG A 184 -5.59 -5.74 -10.10
N GLY A 185 -6.06 -4.84 -10.94
CA GLY A 185 -7.35 -4.15 -10.79
C GLY A 185 -7.29 -2.93 -9.88
N HIS A 186 -6.11 -2.45 -9.47
CA HIS A 186 -5.98 -1.21 -8.70
C HIS A 186 -5.94 0.02 -9.61
N THR A 187 -6.08 1.19 -9.02
CA THR A 187 -5.84 2.48 -9.67
C THR A 187 -4.53 3.02 -9.10
N VAL A 188 -3.53 3.24 -9.96
CA VAL A 188 -2.20 3.68 -9.52
C VAL A 188 -1.88 5.03 -10.15
N GLU A 189 -1.64 6.03 -9.31
CA GLU A 189 -1.34 7.40 -9.73
C GLU A 189 0.09 7.75 -9.33
N VAL A 190 0.91 8.20 -10.29
CA VAL A 190 2.27 8.69 -9.99
C VAL A 190 2.21 10.16 -9.66
N ILE A 191 2.75 10.54 -8.50
CA ILE A 191 2.72 11.91 -7.99
C ILE A 191 4.15 12.38 -7.75
N ASP A 192 4.51 13.52 -8.35
CA ASP A 192 5.80 14.15 -8.08
C ASP A 192 5.85 14.68 -6.64
N THR A 193 6.72 14.08 -5.83
CA THR A 193 6.84 14.41 -4.41
C THR A 193 7.19 15.88 -4.16
N THR A 194 7.98 16.51 -5.04
CA THR A 194 8.45 17.90 -4.86
C THR A 194 7.41 18.95 -5.23
N ARG A 195 6.35 18.54 -5.94
CA ARG A 195 5.21 19.41 -6.27
C ARG A 195 4.09 19.30 -5.24
N CYS A 196 4.15 18.33 -4.35
CA CYS A 196 3.24 18.27 -3.20
C CYS A 196 3.51 19.44 -2.27
N TYR A 197 2.47 19.98 -1.64
CA TYR A 197 2.58 20.90 -0.50
C TYR A 197 1.46 20.55 0.50
N MET A 198 1.58 20.98 1.75
CA MET A 198 0.78 20.42 2.83
C MET A 198 0.09 21.53 3.61
N ALA A 199 -1.19 21.33 3.95
CA ALA A 199 -1.85 22.11 4.98
C ALA A 199 -1.72 21.34 6.29
N ILE A 200 -0.91 21.85 7.22
CA ILE A 200 -0.66 21.24 8.53
C ILE A 200 -1.60 21.91 9.53
N ASN A 201 -2.62 21.19 9.94
CA ASN A 201 -3.52 21.63 11.00
C ASN A 201 -4.01 20.40 11.78
N ALA A 202 -4.49 20.63 13.01
CA ALA A 202 -4.80 19.54 13.94
C ALA A 202 -6.03 18.70 13.54
N MET A 203 -6.96 19.26 12.76
CA MET A 203 -8.29 18.66 12.53
C MET A 203 -8.44 18.04 11.14
N ALA A 204 -7.88 18.67 10.12
CA ALA A 204 -7.99 18.30 8.72
C ALA A 204 -6.62 18.45 8.03
N PRO A 205 -5.63 17.59 8.35
CA PRO A 205 -4.37 17.57 7.63
C PRO A 205 -4.58 17.22 6.16
N GLU A 206 -3.93 17.96 5.26
CA GLU A 206 -4.09 17.76 3.81
C GLU A 206 -2.76 17.74 3.09
N VAL A 207 -2.72 17.03 1.96
CA VAL A 207 -1.68 17.13 0.94
C VAL A 207 -2.34 17.69 -0.31
N HIS A 208 -1.69 18.65 -0.95
CA HIS A 208 -2.11 19.31 -2.16
C HIS A 208 -1.08 19.07 -3.26
N TYR A 209 -1.54 19.11 -4.51
CA TYR A 209 -0.74 18.96 -5.71
C TYR A 209 -1.35 19.85 -6.81
N ASP A 210 -0.55 20.72 -7.42
CA ASP A 210 -0.97 21.61 -8.51
C ASP A 210 -2.26 22.40 -8.24
N GLY A 211 -2.36 23.06 -7.08
CA GLY A 211 -3.51 23.89 -6.73
C GLY A 211 -4.70 23.11 -6.17
N LYS A 212 -4.64 21.78 -6.11
CA LYS A 212 -5.78 20.94 -5.68
C LYS A 212 -5.40 20.05 -4.50
N ARG A 213 -6.34 19.88 -3.58
CA ARG A 213 -6.24 18.85 -2.54
C ARG A 213 -6.15 17.47 -3.19
N LEU A 214 -5.17 16.69 -2.79
CA LEU A 214 -5.08 15.30 -3.20
C LEU A 214 -6.22 14.47 -2.56
N PRO A 215 -6.80 13.55 -3.32
CA PRO A 215 -7.87 12.70 -2.82
C PRO A 215 -7.34 11.66 -1.82
N ARG A 216 -8.27 10.92 -1.21
CA ARG A 216 -7.92 9.85 -0.27
C ARG A 216 -7.36 8.64 -1.02
N TYR A 217 -6.10 8.31 -0.73
CA TYR A 217 -5.45 7.08 -1.15
C TYR A 217 -5.61 5.98 -0.09
N ASP A 218 -5.73 4.73 -0.54
CA ASP A 218 -5.69 3.58 0.37
C ASP A 218 -4.24 3.24 0.76
N ALA A 219 -3.29 3.46 -0.16
CA ALA A 219 -1.88 3.24 0.09
C ALA A 219 -0.99 4.24 -0.68
N VAL A 220 0.18 4.50 -0.12
CA VAL A 220 1.25 5.29 -0.73
C VAL A 220 2.51 4.44 -0.81
N ILE A 221 3.13 4.38 -2.00
CA ILE A 221 4.42 3.73 -2.24
C ILE A 221 5.47 4.80 -2.51
N PRO A 222 6.31 5.16 -1.53
CA PRO A 222 7.29 6.21 -1.71
C PRO A 222 8.54 5.73 -2.45
N ARG A 223 8.87 6.42 -3.55
CA ARG A 223 10.09 6.26 -4.33
C ARG A 223 10.96 7.50 -4.18
N ILE A 224 11.30 7.82 -2.93
CA ILE A 224 12.01 9.05 -2.56
C ILE A 224 13.49 8.97 -2.91
N GLY A 225 13.92 9.85 -3.81
CA GLY A 225 15.33 10.05 -4.16
C GLY A 225 16.14 10.59 -2.99
N ALA A 226 17.43 10.21 -2.91
CA ALA A 226 18.30 10.59 -1.79
C ALA A 226 18.40 12.11 -1.60
N SER A 227 18.40 12.88 -2.69
CA SER A 227 18.54 14.35 -2.69
C SER A 227 17.35 15.10 -2.09
N ILE A 228 16.19 14.46 -1.95
CA ILE A 228 14.98 15.08 -1.41
C ILE A 228 14.47 14.36 -0.15
N THR A 229 15.32 13.56 0.50
CA THR A 229 14.90 12.75 1.66
C THR A 229 14.18 13.57 2.73
N PRO A 230 14.68 14.74 3.19
CA PRO A 230 14.02 15.51 4.25
C PRO A 230 12.60 15.97 3.86
N TYR A 231 12.43 16.44 2.63
CA TYR A 231 11.12 16.88 2.14
C TYR A 231 10.19 15.70 1.84
N GLY A 232 10.71 14.67 1.19
CA GLY A 232 9.96 13.47 0.85
C GLY A 232 9.43 12.75 2.09
N THR A 233 10.22 12.64 3.16
CA THR A 233 9.73 12.06 4.43
C THR A 233 8.75 12.99 5.15
N ALA A 234 8.83 14.31 4.97
CA ALA A 234 7.79 15.22 5.46
C ALA A 234 6.43 14.97 4.77
N VAL A 235 6.43 14.84 3.44
CA VAL A 235 5.21 14.49 2.67
C VAL A 235 4.64 13.13 3.10
N ILE A 236 5.50 12.13 3.30
CA ILE A 236 5.05 10.80 3.76
C ILE A 236 4.45 10.88 5.17
N ARG A 237 5.08 11.62 6.10
CA ARG A 237 4.52 11.82 7.45
C ARG A 237 3.14 12.44 7.38
N GLN A 238 2.89 13.38 6.47
CA GLN A 238 1.57 13.96 6.29
C GLN A 238 0.54 12.91 5.83
N PHE A 239 0.90 12.03 4.89
CA PHE A 239 0.04 10.90 4.50
C PHE A 239 -0.20 9.93 5.68
N GLU A 240 0.81 9.65 6.49
CA GLU A 240 0.69 8.86 7.72
C GLU A 240 -0.26 9.53 8.73
N THR A 241 -0.16 10.85 8.93
CA THR A 241 -1.06 11.64 9.79
C THR A 241 -2.51 11.62 9.30
N ILE A 242 -2.72 11.61 7.98
CA ILE A 242 -4.05 11.44 7.36
C ILE A 242 -4.60 10.01 7.58
N GLY A 243 -3.77 9.06 7.99
CA GLY A 243 -4.14 7.65 8.18
C GLY A 243 -3.97 6.79 6.92
N THR A 244 -3.21 7.26 5.93
CA THR A 244 -2.91 6.50 4.70
C THR A 244 -1.81 5.48 4.95
N TYR A 245 -1.97 4.25 4.45
CA TYR A 245 -0.97 3.21 4.59
C TYR A 245 0.27 3.50 3.71
N CYS A 246 1.41 3.79 4.33
CA CYS A 246 2.65 4.12 3.61
C CYS A 246 3.65 2.96 3.63
N VAL A 247 4.12 2.54 2.44
CA VAL A 247 5.08 1.44 2.29
C VAL A 247 6.26 1.85 1.40
N ASN A 248 7.43 2.20 1.95
CA ASN A 248 7.82 2.21 3.37
C ASN A 248 7.40 3.50 4.10
N GLY A 249 7.18 3.40 5.41
CA GLY A 249 6.92 4.56 6.26
C GLY A 249 8.10 5.53 6.38
N SER A 250 7.81 6.76 6.81
CA SER A 250 8.77 7.88 6.89
C SER A 250 9.96 7.59 7.81
N ALA A 251 9.71 6.97 8.96
CA ALA A 251 10.73 6.59 9.94
C ALA A 251 11.71 5.56 9.36
N GLY A 252 11.18 4.54 8.67
CA GLY A 252 12.01 3.51 8.02
C GLY A 252 12.88 4.08 6.90
N ILE A 253 12.33 4.99 6.09
CA ILE A 253 13.09 5.67 5.04
C ILE A 253 14.21 6.52 5.67
N THR A 254 13.89 7.32 6.69
CA THR A 254 14.87 8.17 7.38
C THR A 254 16.01 7.35 7.98
N ALA A 255 15.68 6.30 8.74
CA ALA A 255 16.66 5.41 9.36
C ALA A 255 17.53 4.69 8.32
N SER A 256 16.96 4.29 7.17
CA SER A 256 17.73 3.60 6.11
C SER A 256 18.67 4.52 5.33
N ARG A 257 18.40 5.84 5.32
CA ARG A 257 19.20 6.85 4.58
C ARG A 257 20.42 7.28 5.38
N ASP A 258 20.27 7.36 6.70
CA ASP A 258 21.38 7.62 7.60
C ASP A 258 22.11 6.30 7.91
N LYS A 259 23.33 6.16 7.39
CA LYS A 259 24.12 4.95 7.61
C LYS A 259 24.42 4.74 9.10
N LEU A 260 24.67 5.80 9.88
CA LEU A 260 24.95 5.67 11.31
C LEU A 260 23.72 5.13 12.04
N HIS A 261 22.57 5.77 11.82
CA HIS A 261 21.30 5.32 12.42
C HIS A 261 21.01 3.87 12.04
N ALA A 262 21.14 3.51 10.75
CA ALA A 262 20.93 2.14 10.30
C ALA A 262 21.82 1.12 11.05
N HIS A 263 23.11 1.40 11.20
CA HIS A 263 24.03 0.51 11.93
C HIS A 263 23.66 0.41 13.41
N GLN A 264 23.29 1.53 14.06
CA GLN A 264 22.83 1.53 15.46
C GLN A 264 21.55 0.69 15.65
N VAL A 265 20.60 0.79 14.71
CA VAL A 265 19.39 -0.05 14.72
C VAL A 265 19.75 -1.52 14.58
N LEU A 266 20.58 -1.89 13.60
CA LEU A 266 21.03 -3.27 13.41
C LEU A 266 21.77 -3.81 14.65
N ALA A 267 22.63 -2.99 15.27
CA ALA A 267 23.41 -3.37 16.44
C ALA A 267 22.52 -3.58 17.66
N SER A 268 21.51 -2.72 17.86
CA SER A 268 20.51 -2.89 18.92
C SER A 268 19.72 -4.20 18.80
N LYS A 269 19.63 -4.75 17.58
CA LYS A 269 18.99 -6.03 17.28
C LYS A 269 19.98 -7.19 17.15
N ARG A 270 21.26 -6.96 17.46
CA ARG A 270 22.34 -7.96 17.40
C ARG A 270 22.48 -8.63 16.04
N ILE A 271 22.23 -7.88 14.96
CA ILE A 271 22.44 -8.36 13.59
C ILE A 271 23.94 -8.21 13.26
N GLY A 272 24.54 -9.28 12.72
CA GLY A 272 25.95 -9.30 12.35
C GLY A 272 26.27 -8.24 11.29
N MET A 273 27.34 -7.49 11.51
CA MET A 273 27.89 -6.49 10.58
C MET A 273 29.38 -6.33 10.82
N PRO A 274 30.17 -5.82 9.86
CA PRO A 274 31.58 -5.53 10.08
C PRO A 274 31.76 -4.53 11.22
N THR A 275 32.83 -4.69 12.01
CA THR A 275 33.17 -3.76 13.08
C THR A 275 33.27 -2.35 12.50
N THR A 276 32.56 -1.39 13.11
CA THR A 276 32.37 -0.05 12.56
C THR A 276 32.54 0.98 13.66
N ALA A 277 33.40 1.96 13.45
CA ALA A 277 33.53 3.14 14.28
C ALA A 277 33.02 4.37 13.52
N PHE A 278 32.42 5.31 14.25
CA PHE A 278 31.88 6.54 13.72
C PHE A 278 32.58 7.73 14.34
N ALA A 279 32.88 8.75 13.53
CA ALA A 279 33.40 9.99 14.06
C ALA A 279 33.07 11.21 13.18
N ALA A 280 33.07 12.37 13.81
CA ALA A 280 32.92 13.67 13.15
C ALA A 280 34.27 14.38 13.03
N SER A 281 34.86 14.74 14.17
CA SER A 281 36.20 15.33 14.24
C SER A 281 36.95 14.86 15.49
N PRO A 282 37.28 13.57 15.58
CA PRO A 282 38.05 13.07 16.71
C PRO A 282 39.46 13.65 16.61
N LYS A 283 40.00 14.21 17.70
CA LYS A 283 41.44 14.56 17.77
C LYS A 283 42.33 13.31 17.84
N ASP A 284 41.73 12.15 18.07
CA ASP A 284 42.38 10.88 18.33
C ASP A 284 42.06 9.85 17.24
N THR A 285 42.69 10.02 16.09
CA THR A 285 42.55 9.11 14.93
C THR A 285 43.06 7.70 15.25
N SER A 286 44.13 7.60 16.04
CA SER A 286 44.76 6.32 16.38
C SER A 286 43.83 5.42 17.18
N ASN A 287 43.19 5.95 18.24
CA ASN A 287 42.24 5.17 19.02
C ASN A 287 40.98 4.85 18.23
N LEU A 288 40.50 5.76 17.38
CA LEU A 288 39.36 5.47 16.50
C LEU A 288 39.60 4.23 15.62
N MET A 289 40.77 4.14 14.99
CA MET A 289 41.11 2.99 14.16
C MET A 289 41.28 1.72 15.00
N ALA A 290 41.85 1.83 16.20
CA ALA A 290 42.03 0.70 17.12
C ALA A 290 40.70 0.07 17.56
N LEU A 291 39.60 0.83 17.60
CA LEU A 291 38.26 0.30 17.87
C LEU A 291 37.74 -0.62 16.76
N VAL A 292 38.24 -0.46 15.52
CA VAL A 292 37.78 -1.22 14.35
C VAL A 292 38.63 -2.46 14.15
N GLY A 293 39.95 -2.30 14.17
CA GLY A 293 40.89 -3.39 13.93
C GLY A 293 42.17 -2.93 13.24
N THR A 294 42.81 -3.87 12.57
CA THR A 294 44.05 -3.61 11.81
C THR A 294 43.74 -3.37 10.33
N ALA A 295 44.62 -2.65 9.64
CA ALA A 295 44.48 -2.43 8.21
C ALA A 295 44.50 -3.76 7.42
N PRO A 296 43.77 -3.86 6.30
CA PRO A 296 43.07 -2.79 5.59
C PRO A 296 41.74 -2.36 6.22
N LEU A 297 41.42 -1.06 6.10
CA LEU A 297 40.18 -0.46 6.60
C LEU A 297 39.41 0.21 5.45
N ILE A 298 38.09 0.31 5.60
CA ILE A 298 37.24 1.12 4.73
C ILE A 298 36.87 2.42 5.43
N VAL A 299 37.11 3.56 4.78
CA VAL A 299 36.67 4.88 5.25
C VAL A 299 35.54 5.39 4.36
N LYS A 300 34.39 5.74 4.95
CA LYS A 300 33.17 6.16 4.23
C LYS A 300 32.67 7.51 4.72
N LEU A 301 32.37 8.42 3.80
CA LEU A 301 31.58 9.62 4.12
C LEU A 301 30.11 9.24 4.33
N LEU A 302 29.48 9.81 5.37
CA LEU A 302 28.05 9.64 5.60
C LEU A 302 27.23 10.21 4.44
N GLU A 303 27.57 11.43 4.04
CA GLU A 303 26.95 12.17 2.95
C GLU A 303 27.69 11.86 1.64
N SER A 304 27.19 10.85 0.93
CA SER A 304 27.73 10.46 -0.37
C SER A 304 26.67 9.79 -1.23
N THR A 305 26.69 10.06 -2.53
CA THR A 305 25.87 9.35 -3.53
C THR A 305 26.77 8.52 -4.44
N GLN A 306 26.25 7.40 -4.96
CA GLN A 306 26.89 6.58 -6.01
C GLN A 306 28.33 6.10 -5.70
N GLY A 307 28.66 5.84 -4.42
CA GLY A 307 29.97 5.31 -4.02
C GLY A 307 31.14 6.30 -4.13
N LYS A 308 30.87 7.59 -4.35
CA LYS A 308 31.87 8.66 -4.18
C LYS A 308 32.08 8.88 -2.68
N GLY A 309 33.30 8.75 -2.16
CA GLY A 309 33.57 8.87 -0.72
C GLY A 309 33.55 7.55 0.06
N VAL A 310 33.77 6.42 -0.62
CA VAL A 310 34.19 5.15 0.01
C VAL A 310 35.61 4.85 -0.46
N VAL A 311 36.55 4.76 0.49
CA VAL A 311 37.98 4.57 0.23
C VAL A 311 38.47 3.33 0.97
N LEU A 312 39.20 2.47 0.26
CA LEU A 312 39.97 1.38 0.86
C LEU A 312 41.34 1.91 1.24
N ALA A 313 41.68 1.82 2.52
CA ALA A 313 42.98 2.16 3.06
C ALA A 313 43.73 0.88 3.41
N GLU A 314 44.70 0.51 2.56
CA GLU A 314 45.48 -0.72 2.72
C GLU A 314 46.43 -0.69 3.93
N THR A 315 46.82 0.52 4.35
CA THR A 315 47.74 0.73 5.48
C THR A 315 47.15 1.71 6.49
N LYS A 316 47.62 1.63 7.74
CA LYS A 316 47.23 2.56 8.80
C LYS A 316 47.51 4.02 8.42
N LYS A 317 48.66 4.31 7.82
CA LYS A 317 49.04 5.66 7.35
C LYS A 317 48.11 6.19 6.26
N ALA A 318 47.67 5.30 5.35
CA ALA A 318 46.69 5.67 4.32
C ALA A 318 45.33 6.01 4.96
N ALA A 319 44.89 5.23 5.96
CA ALA A 319 43.65 5.50 6.68
C ALA A 319 43.70 6.84 7.43
N GLU A 320 44.80 7.12 8.13
CA GLU A 320 45.05 8.41 8.81
C GLU A 320 44.96 9.59 7.83
N SER A 321 45.62 9.48 6.68
CA SER A 321 45.64 10.54 5.66
C SER A 321 44.23 10.83 5.12
N VAL A 322 43.42 9.79 4.89
CA VAL A 322 42.03 9.93 4.42
C VAL A 322 41.14 10.55 5.50
N ILE A 323 41.31 10.13 6.76
CA ILE A 323 40.55 10.67 7.90
C ILE A 323 40.89 12.15 8.11
N ASP A 324 42.16 12.54 8.03
CA ASP A 324 42.57 13.95 8.16
C ASP A 324 42.01 14.81 7.02
N ALA A 325 42.00 14.30 5.79
CA ALA A 325 41.35 14.96 4.67
C ALA A 325 39.84 15.17 4.91
N PHE A 326 39.14 14.15 5.42
CA PHE A 326 37.71 14.25 5.74
C PHE A 326 37.43 15.20 6.91
N ARG A 327 38.32 15.26 7.91
CA ARG A 327 38.25 16.22 9.00
C ARG A 327 38.34 17.66 8.48
N GLY A 328 39.25 17.92 7.53
CA GLY A 328 39.38 19.23 6.87
C GLY A 328 38.08 19.68 6.17
N LEU A 329 37.30 18.72 5.67
CA LEU A 329 35.99 18.96 5.05
C LEU A 329 34.83 19.11 6.06
N LYS A 330 35.12 19.00 7.38
CA LYS A 330 34.11 19.01 8.47
C LYS A 330 32.99 18.00 8.25
N ALA A 331 33.30 16.88 7.58
CA ALA A 331 32.32 15.86 7.24
C ALA A 331 32.34 14.71 8.24
N ASN A 332 31.17 14.18 8.55
CA ASN A 332 31.05 12.96 9.34
C ASN A 332 31.45 11.72 8.52
N PHE A 333 32.17 10.79 9.14
CA PHE A 333 32.67 9.59 8.47
C PHE A 333 32.56 8.33 9.33
N LEU A 334 32.56 7.18 8.65
CA LEU A 334 32.68 5.86 9.25
C LEU A 334 34.02 5.25 8.89
N VAL A 335 34.61 4.53 9.84
CA VAL A 335 35.73 3.62 9.63
C VAL A 335 35.20 2.21 9.89
N GLN A 336 35.42 1.29 8.97
CA GLN A 336 34.86 -0.05 9.01
C GLN A 336 35.91 -1.08 8.63
N ASP A 337 35.84 -2.27 9.22
CA ASP A 337 36.70 -3.39 8.89
C ASP A 337 36.49 -3.82 7.42
N PHE A 338 37.57 -4.20 6.74
CA PHE A 338 37.52 -4.65 5.36
C PHE A 338 37.36 -6.18 5.29
N VAL A 339 36.18 -6.60 4.85
CA VAL A 339 35.82 -8.02 4.64
C VAL A 339 36.50 -8.53 3.36
N LYS A 340 37.73 -9.01 3.48
CA LYS A 340 38.56 -9.51 2.35
C LYS A 340 37.96 -10.73 1.67
N GLU A 341 37.35 -11.61 2.46
CA GLU A 341 36.74 -12.86 2.02
C GLU A 341 35.57 -12.66 1.05
N ALA A 342 34.98 -11.46 1.04
CA ALA A 342 33.94 -11.11 0.09
C ALA A 342 34.48 -10.98 -1.35
N ALA A 343 35.79 -10.83 -1.56
CA ALA A 343 36.45 -10.82 -2.87
C ALA A 343 35.79 -9.89 -3.93
N GLY A 344 35.23 -8.75 -3.50
CA GLY A 344 34.52 -7.83 -4.40
C GLY A 344 33.11 -8.27 -4.79
N GLU A 345 32.56 -9.28 -4.11
CA GLU A 345 31.19 -9.76 -4.27
C GLU A 345 30.29 -9.26 -3.14
N ASP A 346 29.01 -9.03 -3.44
CA ASP A 346 27.97 -8.87 -2.42
C ASP A 346 26.67 -9.56 -2.81
N ILE A 347 25.89 -9.93 -1.78
CA ILE A 347 24.55 -10.48 -1.95
C ILE A 347 23.53 -9.38 -1.71
N ARG A 348 22.68 -9.11 -2.71
CA ARG A 348 21.54 -8.21 -2.55
C ARG A 348 20.25 -9.01 -2.43
N CYS A 349 19.63 -8.95 -1.26
CA CYS A 349 18.31 -9.52 -1.01
C CYS A 349 17.21 -8.44 -1.14
N LEU A 350 16.13 -8.75 -1.85
CA LEU A 350 14.89 -7.98 -1.84
C LEU A 350 13.93 -8.59 -0.83
N VAL A 351 13.57 -7.82 0.19
CA VAL A 351 12.70 -8.27 1.28
C VAL A 351 11.33 -7.59 1.18
N ILE A 352 10.26 -8.36 1.22
CA ILE A 352 8.87 -7.88 1.27
C ILE A 352 8.18 -8.55 2.46
N ALA A 353 7.62 -7.75 3.36
CA ALA A 353 6.88 -8.22 4.54
C ALA A 353 7.63 -9.30 5.36
N GLY A 354 8.94 -9.10 5.58
CA GLY A 354 9.78 -10.02 6.35
C GLY A 354 10.26 -11.26 5.60
N LYS A 355 9.92 -11.42 4.31
CA LYS A 355 10.38 -12.55 3.47
C LYS A 355 11.34 -12.08 2.38
N VAL A 356 12.43 -12.82 2.17
CA VAL A 356 13.30 -12.63 1.01
C VAL A 356 12.57 -13.18 -0.21
N VAL A 357 12.20 -12.30 -1.15
CA VAL A 357 11.43 -12.69 -2.36
C VAL A 357 12.32 -12.84 -3.60
N ALA A 358 13.51 -12.24 -3.56
CA ALA A 358 14.54 -12.39 -4.58
C ALA A 358 15.90 -12.11 -3.94
N ALA A 359 16.95 -12.72 -4.46
CA ALA A 359 18.33 -12.37 -4.17
C ALA A 359 19.10 -12.29 -5.48
N MET A 360 20.23 -11.60 -5.48
CA MET A 360 21.20 -11.67 -6.55
C MET A 360 22.60 -11.51 -5.97
N LYS A 361 23.58 -12.18 -6.58
CA LYS A 361 24.98 -11.93 -6.35
C LYS A 361 25.48 -10.89 -7.33
N ARG A 362 26.17 -9.87 -6.84
CA ARG A 362 26.84 -8.87 -7.67
C ARG A 362 28.35 -9.01 -7.49
N THR A 363 29.07 -8.93 -8.59
CA THR A 363 30.54 -9.03 -8.62
C THR A 363 31.09 -7.72 -9.17
N GLY A 364 32.08 -7.14 -8.50
CA GLY A 364 32.79 -5.94 -8.94
C GLY A 364 33.53 -6.16 -10.26
N ALA A 365 33.89 -5.06 -10.92
CA ALA A 365 34.79 -5.11 -12.08
C ALA A 365 36.23 -5.41 -11.61
N ASP A 366 37.07 -5.91 -12.51
CA ASP A 366 38.47 -6.25 -12.21
C ASP A 366 39.20 -5.05 -11.56
N GLY A 367 39.72 -5.25 -10.35
CA GLY A 367 40.44 -4.24 -9.58
C GLY A 367 39.57 -3.27 -8.75
N ASP A 368 38.23 -3.36 -8.79
CA ASP A 368 37.33 -2.59 -7.91
C ASP A 368 36.72 -3.48 -6.82
N PHE A 369 37.01 -3.18 -5.56
CA PHE A 369 36.44 -3.90 -4.40
C PHE A 369 34.93 -3.63 -4.23
N ARG A 370 34.32 -2.75 -5.04
CA ARG A 370 32.90 -2.39 -4.98
C ARG A 370 32.11 -3.10 -6.10
N SER A 371 31.06 -3.80 -5.71
CA SER A 371 30.17 -4.61 -6.56
C SER A 371 28.98 -3.83 -7.18
N ASN A 372 29.13 -2.54 -7.44
CA ASN A 372 28.03 -1.70 -7.92
C ASN A 372 27.79 -1.89 -9.43
N LEU A 373 26.56 -2.27 -9.82
CA LEU A 373 26.19 -2.47 -11.24
C LEU A 373 26.39 -1.21 -12.10
N HIS A 374 26.13 -0.03 -11.56
CA HIS A 374 26.37 1.24 -12.26
C HIS A 374 27.86 1.58 -12.46
N ARG A 375 28.79 0.78 -11.92
CA ARG A 375 30.25 0.92 -12.11
C ARG A 375 30.85 -0.23 -12.92
N GLY A 376 30.03 -0.95 -13.68
CA GLY A 376 30.50 -2.04 -14.55
C GLY A 376 30.53 -3.43 -13.90
N GLY A 377 29.98 -3.59 -12.69
CA GLY A 377 29.82 -4.90 -12.07
C GLY A 377 28.76 -5.77 -12.76
N SER A 378 28.90 -7.10 -12.67
CA SER A 378 27.92 -8.07 -13.20
C SER A 378 26.96 -8.55 -12.10
N ALA A 379 25.74 -8.95 -12.48
CA ALA A 379 24.78 -9.60 -11.57
C ALA A 379 24.40 -11.00 -12.05
N LYS A 380 24.28 -11.95 -11.12
CA LYS A 380 23.65 -13.26 -11.32
C LYS A 380 22.54 -13.41 -10.29
N VAL A 381 21.32 -13.62 -10.77
CA VAL A 381 20.11 -13.81 -9.93
C VAL A 381 20.13 -15.21 -9.32
#